data_AF-A0A3E0QRQ8-F1
#
_entry.id   AF-A0A3E0QRQ8-F1
#
_cell.length_a   1.000
_cell.length_b   1.000
_cell.length_c   1.000
_cell.angle_alpha   90.00
_cell.angle_beta   90.00
_cell.angle_gamma   90.00
#
_symmetry.space_group_name_H-M   'P 1'
#
loop_
_entity.id
_entity.type
_entity.pdbx_description
1 polymer ?
#
loop_
_entity_poly.entity_id
_entity_poly.type
_entity_poly.pdbx_seq_one_letter_code
_entity_poly.pdbx_strand_id
1 'polypeptide(L)' 'MWYLIFMSVMFNPTSGYNEPVIEGWYEYETLNDCFLARETAASILQKGDGKQAICIWKEDT' A
#
# COMPACT_ATOMS: atom_id res chain seq x y z
N MET A 1 2.19 7.78 14.27
CA MET A 1 0.91 7.57 13.55
C MET A 1 1.08 6.41 12.58
N TRP A 2 0.05 5.58 12.36
CA TRP A 2 0.11 4.52 11.35
C TRP A 2 -0.38 5.05 10.00
N TYR A 3 0.28 4.62 8.93
CA TYR A 3 -0.07 5.00 7.57
C TYR A 3 -0.34 3.75 6.75
N LEU A 4 -1.52 3.66 6.15
CA LEU A 4 -1.81 2.73 5.07
C LEU A 4 -1.42 3.38 3.74
N ILE A 5 -0.45 2.78 3.06
CA ILE A 5 0.04 3.21 1.76
C ILE A 5 -0.51 2.27 0.71
N PHE A 6 -1.14 2.83 -0.31
CA PHE A 6 -1.42 2.11 -1.55
C PHE A 6 -0.33 2.40 -2.55
N MET A 7 0.25 1.35 -3.13
CA MET A 7 1.26 1.47 -4.16
C MET A 7 1.02 0.49 -5.31
N SER A 8 1.36 0.94 -6.51
CA SER A 8 1.34 0.12 -7.72
C SER A 8 2.77 -0.21 -8.15
N VAL A 9 3.08 -1.49 -8.13
CA VAL A 9 4.34 -2.06 -8.59
C VAL A 9 4.13 -2.61 -10.00
N MET A 10 4.41 -1.78 -11.00
CA MET A 10 4.34 -2.21 -12.40
C MET A 10 5.64 -2.92 -12.78
N PHE A 11 5.61 -4.26 -12.80
CA PHE A 11 6.68 -5.03 -13.43
C PHE A 11 6.43 -5.08 -14.94
N ASN A 12 7.19 -4.28 -15.71
CA ASN A 12 7.15 -4.32 -17.16
C ASN A 12 8.34 -5.16 -17.69
N PRO A 13 8.12 -6.40 -18.17
CA PRO A 13 9.21 -7.26 -18.62
C PRO A 13 9.96 -6.71 -19.86
N THR A 14 9.41 -5.72 -20.56
CA THR A 14 10.01 -5.08 -21.74
C THR A 14 10.75 -3.78 -21.38
N SER A 15 10.35 -3.10 -20.30
CA SER A 15 10.92 -1.80 -19.87
C SER A 15 11.79 -1.89 -18.62
N GLY A 16 11.81 -3.04 -17.93
CA GLY A 16 12.52 -3.22 -16.67
C GLY A 16 11.66 -2.92 -15.43
N TYR A 17 12.33 -2.62 -14.31
CA TYR A 17 11.66 -2.23 -13.06
C TYR A 17 11.20 -0.77 -13.17
N ASN A 18 9.88 -0.54 -13.25
CA ASN A 18 9.36 0.81 -13.03
C ASN A 18 9.32 1.09 -11.52
N GLU A 19 9.69 2.30 -11.13
CA GLU A 19 9.61 2.71 -9.72
C GLU A 19 8.17 2.53 -9.19
N PRO A 20 8.01 2.04 -7.95
CA PRO A 20 6.70 1.95 -7.33
C PRO A 20 6.05 3.32 -7.27
N VAL A 21 4.79 3.42 -7.73
CA VAL A 21 4.02 4.65 -7.63
C VAL A 21 3.10 4.55 -6.43
N ILE A 22 3.20 5.51 -5.53
CA ILE A 22 2.27 5.63 -4.41
C ILE A 22 0.97 6.24 -4.94
N GLU A 23 -0.13 5.50 -4.81
CA GLU A 23 -1.47 5.93 -5.23
C GLU A 23 -2.20 6.70 -4.11
N GLY A 24 -1.84 6.48 -2.84
CA GLY A 24 -2.49 7.16 -1.73
C GLY A 24 -1.90 6.85 -0.35
N TRP A 25 -2.21 7.73 0.59
CA TRP A 25 -1.82 7.66 2.00
C TRP A 25 -3.06 7.85 2.88
N TYR A 26 -3.22 6.99 3.88
CA TYR A 26 -4.32 7.08 4.84
C TYR A 26 -3.78 6.91 6.26
N GLU A 27 -4.17 7.80 7.15
CA GLU A 27 -3.69 7.83 8.53
C GLU A 27 -4.61 7.06 9.47
N TYR A 28 -4.02 6.37 10.43
CA TYR A 28 -4.69 5.58 11.46
C TYR A 28 -4.00 5.78 12.81
N GLU A 29 -4.79 5.90 13.86
CA GLU A 29 -4.28 6.08 15.23
C GLU A 29 -3.64 4.79 15.76
N THR A 30 -4.22 3.63 15.43
CA THR A 30 -3.75 2.33 15.91
C THR A 30 -3.31 1.41 14.77
N LEU A 31 -2.42 0.46 15.10
CA LEU A 31 -1.97 -0.58 14.17
C LEU A 31 -3.14 -1.45 13.70
N ASN A 32 -4.06 -1.76 14.61
CA ASN A 32 -5.21 -2.62 14.33
C ASN A 32 -6.14 -1.98 13.29
N ASP A 33 -6.41 -0.68 13.41
CA ASP A 33 -7.26 0.02 12.43
C ASP A 33 -6.61 0.03 11.05
N CYS A 34 -5.30 0.27 10.99
CA CYS A 34 -4.56 0.17 9.73
C CYS A 34 -4.64 -1.24 9.13
N PHE A 35 -4.45 -2.30 9.93
CA PHE A 35 -4.54 -3.68 9.44
C PHE A 35 -5.94 -4.04 8.95
N LEU A 36 -7.00 -3.65 9.67
CA LEU A 36 -8.38 -3.90 9.25
C LEU A 36 -8.68 -3.21 7.92
N ALA A 37 -8.24 -1.97 7.75
CA ALA A 37 -8.35 -1.25 6.48
C ALA A 37 -7.55 -1.93 5.36
N ARG A 38 -6.33 -2.44 5.65
CA ARG A 38 -5.51 -3.19 4.69
C ARG A 38 -6.20 -4.47 4.23
N GLU A 39 -6.82 -5.24 5.12
CA GLU A 39 -7.52 -6.48 4.75
C GLU A 39 -8.74 -6.19 3.88
N THR A 40 -9.47 -5.11 4.20
CA THR A 40 -10.57 -4.63 3.37
C THR A 40 -10.07 -4.23 1.97
N ALA A 41 -8.97 -3.48 1.91
CA ALA A 41 -8.33 -3.10 0.67
C ALA A 41 -7.86 -4.31 -0.15
N ALA A 42 -7.22 -5.28 0.49
CA ALA A 42 -6.75 -6.50 -0.15
C ALA A 42 -7.88 -7.34 -0.74
N SER A 43 -9.09 -7.27 -0.18
CA SER A 43 -10.28 -7.93 -0.75
C SER A 43 -10.78 -7.28 -2.04
N ILE A 44 -10.48 -5.99 -2.25
CA ILE A 44 -10.89 -5.21 -3.43
C ILE A 44 -9.80 -5.24 -4.51
N LEU A 45 -8.54 -5.31 -4.11
CA LEU A 45 -7.41 -5.42 -5.03
C LEU A 45 -7.43 -6.80 -5.72
N GLN A 46 -7.54 -6.80 -7.05
CA GLN A 46 -7.49 -8.04 -7.81
C GLN A 46 -6.07 -8.63 -7.77
N LYS A 47 -6.00 -9.96 -7.60
CA LYS A 47 -4.73 -10.69 -7.68
C LYS A 47 -4.16 -10.53 -9.08
N GLY A 48 -3.04 -9.80 -9.21
CA GLY A 48 -2.29 -9.68 -10.46
C GLY A 48 -2.05 -8.25 -10.94
N ASP A 49 -2.72 -7.25 -10.37
CA ASP A 49 -2.62 -5.84 -10.84
C ASP A 49 -1.33 -5.12 -10.38
N GLY A 50 -0.43 -5.82 -9.69
CA GLY A 50 0.78 -5.21 -9.11
C GLY A 50 0.49 -4.23 -7.97
N LYS A 51 -0.76 -4.09 -7.54
CA LYS A 51 -1.18 -3.20 -6.45
C LYS A 51 -0.94 -3.83 -5.09
N GLN A 52 -0.45 -3.04 -4.15
CA GLN A 52 -0.18 -3.43 -2.77
C GLN A 52 -0.69 -2.37 -1.80
N ALA A 53 -1.15 -2.82 -0.64
CA ALA A 53 -1.54 -1.99 0.49
C ALA A 53 -0.67 -2.35 1.71
N ILE A 54 0.03 -1.39 2.30
CA ILE A 54 1.04 -1.62 3.33
C ILE A 54 0.81 -0.67 4.51
N CYS A 55 0.82 -1.20 5.73
CA CYS A 55 0.83 -0.41 6.96
C CYS A 55 2.25 -0.12 7.40
N ILE A 56 2.59 1.16 7.57
CA ILE A 56 3.88 1.59 8.12
C ILE A 56 3.69 2.51 9.33
N TRP A 57 4.60 2.42 10.29
CA TRP A 57 4.69 3.41 11.35
C TRP A 57 5.61 4.54 10.89
N LYS A 58 5.12 5.78 10.94
CA LYS A 58 5.97 6.95 10.79
C LYS A 58 6.27 7.49 12.17
N GLU A 59 7.56 7.54 12.48
CA GLU A 59 8.10 8.26 13.62
C GLU A 59 8.35 9.70 13.15
N ASP A 60 7.75 10.68 13.82
CA ASP A 60 7.97 12.09 13.51
C ASP A 60 9.29 12.51 14.18
N THR A 61 10.35 12.66 13.38
CA THR A 61 11.66 13.19 13.78
C THR A 61 11.75 14.69 13.63
#